data_AF-A0A819R376-F1
#
_entry.id   AF-A0A819R376-F1
#
_cell.length_a   1.000
_cell.length_b   1.000
_cell.length_c   1.000
_cell.angle_alpha   90.00
_cell.angle_beta   90.00
_cell.angle_gamma   90.00
#
_symmetry.space_group_name_H-M   'P 1'
#
loop_
_entity.id
_entity.type
_entity.pdbx_description
1 polymer ?
#
loop_
_entity_poly.entity_id
_entity_poly.type
_entity_poly.pdbx_seq_one_letter_code
_entity_poly.pdbx_strand_id
1 'polypeptide(L)'
;MTNVQVENFPFDIYPSHVTYLQFYAFKALVLKEAFEKYRWKTKAIFYLDAGCELRSSLDPIIKAIKTHGYFLTGQKTFIINHTDDQTFVALNRHAFLGFSTSHSGFYKNILIPFIACCLNSDCIAPLTSQSSTTHRFDQSILSIIVYKAGYIVERSERFFGDFGSPFELDKIMVIFSRRWHCPK
;
A
#
# COMPACT_ATOMS: atom_id res chain seq x y z
N MET A 1 -28.36 6.77 -3.65
CA MET A 1 -27.23 6.66 -4.58
C MET A 1 -26.12 5.91 -3.88
N THR A 2 -25.70 4.77 -4.41
CA THR A 2 -24.58 4.00 -3.87
C THR A 2 -23.29 4.59 -4.42
N ASN A 3 -22.49 5.21 -3.55
CA ASN A 3 -21.17 5.78 -3.87
C ASN A 3 -20.09 4.67 -3.96
N VAL A 4 -20.46 3.48 -4.39
CA VAL A 4 -19.61 2.29 -4.44
C VAL A 4 -19.80 1.62 -5.79
N GLN A 5 -18.69 1.37 -6.46
CA GLN A 5 -18.65 0.67 -7.73
C GLN A 5 -17.62 -0.46 -7.63
N VAL A 6 -18.00 -1.65 -8.11
CA VAL A 6 -17.08 -2.78 -8.27
C VAL A 6 -16.50 -2.73 -9.68
N GLU A 7 -15.20 -2.93 -9.80
CA GLU A 7 -14.51 -2.97 -11.08
C GLU A 7 -13.63 -4.22 -11.19
N ASN A 8 -13.57 -4.76 -12.40
CA ASN A 8 -12.68 -5.86 -12.71
C ASN A 8 -11.28 -5.31 -12.99
N PHE A 9 -10.27 -5.94 -12.40
CA PHE A 9 -8.87 -5.67 -12.70
C PHE A 9 -8.44 -6.49 -13.93
N PRO A 10 -7.86 -5.88 -14.98
CA PRO A 10 -7.54 -6.57 -16.24
C PRO A 10 -6.23 -7.36 -16.10
N PHE A 11 -6.29 -8.54 -15.46
CA PHE A 11 -5.10 -9.37 -15.26
C PHE A 11 -4.42 -9.83 -16.56
N ASP A 12 -5.19 -9.96 -17.63
CA ASP A 12 -4.82 -10.45 -18.94
C ASP A 12 -3.84 -9.56 -19.73
N ILE A 13 -3.76 -8.27 -19.40
CA ILE A 13 -2.82 -7.33 -20.04
C ILE A 13 -1.47 -7.24 -19.30
N TYR A 14 -1.33 -7.94 -18.18
CA TYR A 14 -0.14 -7.92 -17.32
C TYR A 14 0.64 -9.25 -17.40
N PRO A 15 1.93 -9.25 -17.03
CA PRO A 15 2.71 -10.47 -16.94
C PRO A 15 2.02 -11.54 -16.08
N SER A 16 2.17 -12.82 -16.44
CA SER A 16 1.46 -13.93 -15.79
C SER A 16 1.68 -13.98 -14.27
N HIS A 17 2.84 -13.55 -13.77
CA HIS A 17 3.10 -13.55 -12.32
C HIS A 17 2.23 -12.59 -11.52
N VAL A 18 1.63 -11.59 -12.17
CA VAL A 18 0.66 -10.68 -11.53
C VAL A 18 -0.61 -11.41 -11.11
N THR A 19 -0.95 -12.51 -11.78
CA THR A 19 -2.11 -13.36 -11.43
C THR A 19 -1.85 -14.19 -10.17
N TYR A 20 -0.59 -14.39 -9.76
CA TYR A 20 -0.25 -15.05 -8.51
C TYR A 20 -0.42 -14.06 -7.35
N LEU A 21 -1.63 -14.01 -6.79
CA LEU A 21 -2.01 -13.03 -5.75
C LEU A 21 -1.09 -13.06 -4.51
N GLN A 22 -0.44 -14.20 -4.24
CA GLN A 22 0.55 -14.36 -3.16
C GLN A 22 1.78 -13.45 -3.31
N PHE A 23 2.09 -13.00 -4.54
CA PHE A 23 3.19 -12.05 -4.78
C PHE A 23 2.77 -10.60 -4.55
N TYR A 24 1.47 -10.33 -4.38
CA TYR A 24 0.91 -8.99 -4.18
C TYR A 24 1.25 -7.96 -5.28
N ALA A 25 1.81 -8.41 -6.41
CA ALA A 25 2.25 -7.55 -7.52
C ALA A 25 1.12 -6.70 -8.11
N PHE A 26 -0.12 -7.18 -8.03
CA PHE A 26 -1.29 -6.48 -8.57
C PHE A 26 -1.59 -5.15 -7.86
N LYS A 27 -1.19 -4.94 -6.60
CA LYS A 27 -1.63 -3.77 -5.82
C LYS A 27 -1.14 -2.42 -6.40
N ALA A 28 0.12 -2.35 -6.82
CA ALA A 28 0.65 -1.15 -7.48
C ALA A 28 -0.04 -0.90 -8.83
N LEU A 29 -0.44 -1.97 -9.51
CA LEU A 29 -1.13 -1.90 -10.79
C LEU A 29 -2.59 -1.46 -10.63
N VAL A 30 -3.28 -1.87 -9.56
CA VAL A 30 -4.60 -1.31 -9.20
C VAL A 30 -4.52 0.20 -9.02
N LEU A 31 -3.47 0.70 -8.35
CA LEU A 31 -3.23 2.13 -8.20
C LEU A 31 -2.95 2.82 -9.55
N LYS A 32 -2.20 2.17 -10.45
CA LYS A 32 -1.96 2.65 -11.82
C LYS A 32 -3.28 2.80 -12.57
N GLU A 33 -4.08 1.74 -12.62
CA GLU A 33 -5.37 1.72 -13.32
C GLU A 33 -6.33 2.77 -12.75
N ALA A 34 -6.42 2.87 -11.42
CA ALA A 34 -7.21 3.88 -10.75
C ALA A 34 -6.73 5.31 -11.10
N PHE A 35 -5.41 5.54 -11.13
CA PHE A 35 -4.86 6.83 -11.51
C PHE A 35 -5.17 7.19 -12.96
N GLU A 36 -4.89 6.30 -13.90
CA GLU A 36 -5.10 6.54 -15.33
C GLU A 36 -6.58 6.83 -15.62
N LYS A 37 -7.49 6.08 -15.00
CA LYS A 37 -8.93 6.22 -15.19
C LYS A 37 -9.54 7.43 -14.48
N TYR A 38 -9.09 7.74 -13.27
CA TYR A 38 -9.79 8.69 -12.38
C TYR A 38 -9.06 10.01 -12.14
N ARG A 39 -7.79 10.18 -12.52
CA ARG A 39 -7.02 11.41 -12.23
C ARG A 39 -7.68 12.71 -12.68
N TRP A 40 -8.52 12.68 -13.71
CA TRP A 40 -9.26 13.84 -14.21
C TRP A 40 -10.59 14.09 -13.48
N LYS A 41 -11.08 13.11 -12.69
CA LYS A 41 -12.37 13.14 -11.98
C LYS A 41 -12.20 13.30 -10.46
N THR A 42 -11.10 12.82 -9.89
CA THR A 42 -10.80 12.92 -8.46
C THR A 42 -9.54 13.74 -8.20
N LYS A 43 -9.48 14.39 -7.04
CA LYS A 43 -8.32 15.15 -6.55
C LYS A 43 -7.34 14.27 -5.77
N ALA A 44 -7.76 13.09 -5.33
CA ALA A 44 -6.95 12.19 -4.54
C ALA A 44 -7.35 10.73 -4.80
N ILE A 45 -6.35 9.84 -4.69
CA ILE A 45 -6.54 8.39 -4.69
C ILE A 45 -5.99 7.87 -3.36
N PHE A 46 -6.78 7.03 -2.71
CA PHE A 46 -6.44 6.38 -1.45
C PHE A 46 -6.68 4.89 -1.60
N TYR A 47 -5.67 4.08 -1.35
CA TYR A 47 -5.75 2.63 -1.41
C TYR A 47 -5.85 2.05 0.00
N LEU A 48 -6.78 1.11 0.17
CA LEU A 48 -7.04 0.41 1.41
C LEU A 48 -7.13 -1.09 1.11
N ASP A 49 -6.33 -1.90 1.80
CA ASP A 49 -6.40 -3.35 1.65
C ASP A 49 -7.77 -3.88 2.11
N ALA A 50 -8.25 -4.95 1.47
CA ALA A 50 -9.57 -5.54 1.75
C ALA A 50 -9.73 -6.05 3.20
N GLY A 51 -8.62 -6.33 3.88
CA GLY A 51 -8.62 -6.68 5.31
C GLY A 51 -8.76 -5.47 6.25
N CYS A 52 -8.74 -4.25 5.73
CA CYS A 52 -8.81 -3.03 6.54
C CYS A 52 -10.22 -2.42 6.56
N GLU A 53 -10.55 -1.78 7.67
CA GLU A 53 -11.82 -1.12 7.91
C GLU A 53 -11.64 0.35 8.21
N LEU A 54 -12.55 1.17 7.70
CA LEU A 54 -12.70 2.56 8.10
C LEU A 54 -13.64 2.63 9.30
N ARG A 55 -13.13 3.10 10.44
CA ARG A 55 -13.90 3.21 11.70
C ARG A 55 -14.16 4.65 12.14
N SER A 56 -13.60 5.62 11.42
CA SER A 56 -13.79 7.05 11.66
C SER A 56 -13.65 7.84 10.36
N SER A 57 -13.82 9.16 10.42
CA SER A 57 -13.74 10.03 9.24
C SER A 57 -12.38 9.94 8.55
N LEU A 58 -12.39 9.98 7.22
CA LEU A 58 -11.20 10.08 6.37
C LEU A 58 -10.60 11.50 6.35
N ASP A 59 -11.25 12.49 6.96
CA ASP A 59 -10.79 13.90 6.94
C ASP A 59 -9.32 14.07 7.32
N PRO A 60 -8.75 13.36 8.32
CA PRO A 60 -7.33 13.45 8.63
C PRO A 60 -6.42 13.02 7.47
N ILE A 61 -6.79 11.95 6.75
CA ILE A 61 -6.06 11.43 5.58
C ILE A 61 -6.19 12.41 4.41
N ILE A 62 -7.42 12.87 4.16
CA ILE A 62 -7.68 13.86 3.10
C ILE A 62 -6.90 15.14 3.38
N LYS A 63 -6.83 15.59 4.64
CA LYS A 63 -6.04 16.75 5.05
C LYS A 63 -4.55 16.52 4.80
N ALA A 64 -4.00 15.36 5.16
CA ALA A 64 -2.61 15.03 4.88
C ALA A 64 -2.29 15.07 3.37
N ILE A 65 -3.13 14.45 2.55
CA ILE A 65 -2.97 14.47 1.08
C ILE A 65 -3.05 15.89 0.53
N LYS A 66 -3.97 16.73 1.03
CA LYS A 66 -4.09 18.13 0.60
C LYS A 66 -2.87 18.97 0.99
N THR A 67 -2.32 18.75 2.19
CA THR A 67 -1.19 19.53 2.71
C THR A 67 0.14 19.10 2.10
N HIS A 68 0.38 17.80 1.98
CA HIS A 68 1.69 17.25 1.59
C HIS A 68 1.72 16.70 0.17
N GLY A 69 0.57 16.60 -0.49
CA GLY A 69 0.43 15.90 -1.77
C GLY A 69 0.34 14.38 -1.64
N TYR A 70 0.53 13.83 -0.43
CA TYR A 70 0.52 12.39 -0.16
C TYR A 70 0.16 12.07 1.29
N PHE A 71 -0.13 10.80 1.55
CA PHE A 71 -0.30 10.21 2.86
C PHE A 71 0.40 8.85 2.87
N LEU A 72 1.31 8.66 3.82
CA LEU A 72 2.02 7.42 4.06
C LEU A 72 1.97 7.11 5.56
N THR A 73 1.67 5.88 5.96
CA THR A 73 1.66 5.53 7.39
C THR A 73 2.20 4.14 7.69
N GLY A 74 2.94 4.05 8.80
CA GLY A 74 3.62 2.83 9.22
C GLY A 74 2.75 1.83 9.98
N GLN A 75 3.24 0.60 10.06
CA GLN A 75 2.75 -0.44 10.98
C GLN A 75 3.81 -0.68 12.07
N LYS A 76 3.39 -1.15 13.25
CA LYS A 76 4.28 -1.35 14.42
C LYS A 76 5.29 -2.49 14.25
N THR A 77 5.11 -3.41 13.29
CA THR A 77 6.03 -4.53 13.09
C THR A 77 7.29 -4.11 12.33
N PHE A 78 8.41 -4.79 12.58
CA PHE A 78 9.63 -4.60 11.80
C PHE A 78 9.57 -5.43 10.52
N ILE A 79 9.75 -4.78 9.38
CA ILE A 79 9.71 -5.42 8.06
C ILE A 79 10.87 -6.39 7.84
N ILE A 80 11.95 -6.21 8.61
CA ILE A 80 13.18 -6.98 8.55
C ILE A 80 12.96 -8.48 8.71
N ASN A 81 11.98 -8.87 9.52
CA ASN A 81 11.69 -10.27 9.80
C ASN A 81 10.85 -10.96 8.70
N HIS A 82 10.42 -10.24 7.67
CA HIS A 82 9.43 -10.71 6.68
C HIS A 82 9.78 -10.41 5.23
N THR A 83 11.02 -10.01 4.98
CA THR A 83 11.52 -9.57 3.67
C THR A 83 12.76 -10.38 3.35
N ASP A 84 12.96 -10.68 2.07
CA ASP A 84 14.12 -11.41 1.60
C ASP A 84 15.40 -10.55 1.70
N ASP A 85 16.53 -11.14 2.07
CA ASP A 85 17.82 -10.43 2.19
C ASP A 85 18.27 -9.77 0.88
N GLN A 86 17.90 -10.32 -0.28
CA GLN A 86 18.15 -9.68 -1.59
C GLN A 86 17.33 -8.40 -1.78
N THR A 87 16.29 -8.22 -0.98
CA THR A 87 15.50 -6.98 -0.92
C THR A 87 16.14 -5.96 0.06
N PHE A 88 17.11 -6.37 0.89
CA PHE A 88 17.72 -5.54 1.94
C PHE A 88 19.08 -4.92 1.60
N VAL A 89 19.10 -3.59 1.47
CA VAL A 89 20.21 -2.73 1.95
C VAL A 89 19.70 -1.49 2.73
N ALA A 90 18.39 -1.30 2.90
CA ALA A 90 17.86 -0.20 3.69
C ALA A 90 16.48 -0.48 4.32
N LEU A 91 16.47 -0.60 5.65
CA LEU A 91 15.45 -0.05 6.57
C LEU A 91 14.14 -0.78 6.92
N ASN A 92 13.53 -0.16 7.93
CA ASN A 92 12.68 -0.69 8.99
C ASN A 92 11.31 0.03 9.03
N ARG A 93 10.62 0.19 7.90
CA ARG A 93 9.36 0.98 7.83
C ARG A 93 8.34 0.33 6.89
N HIS A 94 7.09 0.76 7.02
CA HIS A 94 5.88 0.26 6.34
C HIS A 94 5.06 1.48 5.85
N ALA A 95 4.23 1.35 4.82
CA ALA A 95 3.40 2.46 4.32
C ALA A 95 2.03 2.00 3.77
N PHE A 96 0.91 2.52 4.30
CA PHE A 96 -0.32 2.68 3.48
C PHE A 96 -0.12 3.84 2.52
N LEU A 97 -0.86 3.88 1.41
CA LEU A 97 -0.58 4.84 0.34
C LEU A 97 -1.83 5.63 -0.05
N GLY A 98 -1.72 6.96 0.04
CA GLY A 98 -2.64 7.92 -0.55
C GLY A 98 -1.87 9.05 -1.23
N PHE A 99 -2.38 9.58 -2.33
CA PHE A 99 -1.72 10.68 -3.04
C PHE A 99 -2.69 11.56 -3.81
N SER A 100 -2.26 12.81 -4.00
CA SER A 100 -2.97 13.78 -4.81
C SER A 100 -2.73 13.51 -6.29
N THR A 101 -3.79 13.59 -7.09
CA THR A 101 -3.73 13.36 -8.54
C THR A 101 -3.09 14.52 -9.30
N SER A 102 -2.98 15.70 -8.66
CA SER A 102 -2.32 16.88 -9.22
C SER A 102 -0.84 17.00 -8.82
N HIS A 103 -0.36 16.19 -7.87
CA HIS A 103 1.04 16.18 -7.43
C HIS A 103 1.85 15.13 -8.20
N SER A 104 2.48 15.54 -9.29
CA SER A 104 3.26 14.64 -10.17
C SER A 104 4.46 13.99 -9.47
N GLY A 105 5.01 14.62 -8.43
CA GLY A 105 6.20 14.15 -7.72
C GLY A 105 5.99 12.78 -7.08
N PHE A 106 4.87 12.55 -6.39
CA PHE A 106 4.61 11.26 -5.74
C PHE A 106 4.44 10.14 -6.76
N TYR A 107 3.64 10.39 -7.81
CA TYR A 107 3.46 9.41 -8.89
C TYR A 107 4.80 9.03 -9.52
N LYS A 108 5.63 10.04 -9.86
CA LYS A 108 6.92 9.83 -10.51
C LYS A 108 7.96 9.15 -9.62
N ASN A 109 8.06 9.56 -8.36
CA ASN A 109 9.13 9.14 -7.47
C ASN A 109 8.79 7.85 -6.69
N ILE A 110 7.50 7.53 -6.54
CA ILE A 110 7.04 6.38 -5.76
C ILE A 110 6.30 5.38 -6.64
N LEU A 111 5.24 5.80 -7.33
CA LEU A 111 4.36 4.86 -8.01
C LEU A 111 5.01 4.24 -9.26
N ILE A 112 5.73 5.02 -10.07
CA ILE A 112 6.47 4.49 -11.24
C ILE A 112 7.49 3.40 -10.84
N PRO A 113 8.45 3.64 -9.91
CA PRO A 113 9.40 2.60 -9.52
C PRO A 113 8.72 1.40 -8.86
N PHE A 114 7.61 1.61 -8.14
CA PHE A 114 6.86 0.52 -7.53
C PHE A 114 6.19 -0.36 -8.61
N ILE A 115 5.53 0.25 -9.59
CA ILE A 115 4.97 -0.44 -10.77
C ILE A 115 6.06 -1.22 -11.50
N ALA A 116 7.21 -0.60 -11.75
CA ALA A 116 8.31 -1.26 -12.46
C ALA A 116 8.78 -2.54 -11.73
N CYS A 117 8.84 -2.51 -10.40
CA CYS A 117 9.16 -3.69 -9.61
C CYS A 117 8.04 -4.74 -9.66
N CYS A 118 6.77 -4.34 -9.55
CA CYS A 118 5.64 -5.26 -9.65
C CYS A 118 5.53 -5.95 -11.02
N LEU A 119 5.99 -5.31 -12.09
CA LEU A 119 6.04 -5.89 -13.44
C LEU A 119 7.23 -6.84 -13.66
N ASN A 120 8.15 -6.94 -12.70
CA ASN A 120 9.30 -7.83 -12.75
C ASN A 120 9.25 -8.84 -11.60
N SER A 121 9.02 -10.13 -11.92
CA SER A 121 8.95 -11.20 -10.92
C SER A 121 10.18 -11.26 -10.02
N ASP A 122 11.37 -11.03 -10.59
CA ASP A 122 12.64 -11.09 -9.84
C ASP A 122 12.82 -9.92 -8.88
N CYS A 123 12.05 -8.85 -9.06
CA CYS A 123 12.04 -7.70 -8.16
C CYS A 123 10.98 -7.85 -7.06
N ILE A 124 9.73 -8.13 -7.45
CA ILE A 124 8.62 -8.17 -6.49
C ILE A 124 8.68 -9.42 -5.61
N ALA A 125 9.01 -10.58 -6.17
CA ALA A 125 9.06 -11.85 -5.45
C ALA A 125 10.25 -12.70 -5.93
N PRO A 126 11.50 -12.32 -5.58
CA PRO A 126 12.71 -13.03 -5.99
C PRO A 126 12.63 -14.52 -5.62
N LEU A 127 13.16 -15.42 -6.45
CA LEU A 127 12.99 -16.88 -6.28
C LEU A 127 13.43 -17.44 -4.91
N THR A 128 14.35 -16.77 -4.19
CA THR A 128 14.78 -17.15 -2.84
C THR A 128 13.73 -16.89 -1.75
N SER A 129 12.68 -16.15 -2.09
CA SER A 129 11.67 -15.65 -1.15
C SER A 129 10.43 -16.55 -1.02
N GLN A 130 10.47 -17.78 -1.53
CA GLN A 130 9.39 -18.78 -1.38
C GLN A 130 9.42 -19.51 -0.03
N SER A 131 10.00 -18.89 1.01
CA SER A 131 9.92 -19.32 2.40
C SER A 131 8.62 -18.80 3.03
N SER A 132 7.99 -19.57 3.93
CA SER A 132 6.83 -19.13 4.71
C SER A 132 7.10 -17.90 5.60
N THR A 133 8.37 -17.51 5.76
CA THR A 133 8.80 -16.34 6.53
C THR A 133 8.83 -15.05 5.72
N THR A 134 8.97 -15.10 4.40
CA THR A 134 9.10 -13.95 3.48
C THR A 134 7.80 -13.72 2.71
N HIS A 135 6.91 -12.84 3.21
CA HIS A 135 5.52 -12.77 2.73
C HIS A 135 4.93 -11.34 2.68
N ARG A 136 5.78 -10.32 2.53
CA ARG A 136 5.38 -8.89 2.52
C ARG A 136 6.03 -8.09 1.38
N PHE A 137 6.15 -8.73 0.22
CA PHE A 137 6.80 -8.25 -0.99
C PHE A 137 6.49 -6.79 -1.35
N ASP A 138 5.22 -6.49 -1.59
CA ASP A 138 4.70 -5.17 -1.94
C ASP A 138 5.04 -4.12 -0.88
N GLN A 139 4.84 -4.46 0.39
CA GLN A 139 5.10 -3.60 1.53
C GLN A 139 6.59 -3.28 1.67
N SER A 140 7.48 -4.23 1.38
CA SER A 140 8.93 -4.07 1.44
C SER A 140 9.46 -3.17 0.35
N ILE A 141 9.08 -3.45 -0.89
CA ILE A 141 9.45 -2.64 -2.04
C ILE A 141 8.97 -1.19 -1.86
N LEU A 142 7.70 -0.99 -1.50
CA LEU A 142 7.15 0.35 -1.31
C LEU A 142 7.92 1.12 -0.22
N SER A 143 8.27 0.45 0.88
CA SER A 143 8.97 1.09 2.00
C SER A 143 10.40 1.50 1.65
N ILE A 144 11.10 0.69 0.85
CA ILE A 144 12.44 1.02 0.31
C ILE A 144 12.35 2.24 -0.61
N ILE A 145 11.39 2.24 -1.53
CA ILE A 145 11.19 3.34 -2.48
C ILE A 145 10.87 4.64 -1.74
N VAL A 146 9.93 4.61 -0.80
CA VAL A 146 9.55 5.76 0.05
C VAL A 146 10.74 6.31 0.82
N TYR A 147 11.55 5.42 1.42
CA TYR A 147 12.73 5.85 2.15
C TYR A 147 13.77 6.50 1.24
N LYS A 148 14.12 5.85 0.12
CA LYS A 148 15.12 6.37 -0.84
C LYS A 148 14.68 7.71 -1.45
N ALA A 149 13.39 7.90 -1.62
CA ALA A 149 12.82 9.14 -2.14
C ALA A 149 12.69 10.26 -1.09
N GLY A 150 13.03 10.01 0.18
CA GLY A 150 13.04 11.02 1.24
C GLY A 150 11.67 11.45 1.75
N TYR A 151 10.62 10.64 1.53
CA TYR A 151 9.26 10.99 1.96
C TYR A 151 9.06 10.74 3.46
N ILE A 152 8.34 11.64 4.12
CA ILE A 152 8.00 11.54 5.55
C ILE A 152 6.82 10.59 5.72
N VAL A 153 6.95 9.63 6.64
CA VAL A 153 5.88 8.67 6.99
C VAL A 153 5.20 9.12 8.27
N GLU A 154 3.87 9.24 8.23
CA GLU A 154 3.02 9.59 9.37
C GLU A 154 3.05 8.49 10.43
N ARG A 155 3.32 8.90 11.67
CA ARG A 155 3.33 8.03 12.86
C ARG A 155 2.18 8.42 13.76
N SER A 156 0.97 7.97 13.42
CA SER A 156 -0.21 8.25 14.22
C SER A 156 -0.97 6.97 14.50
N GLU A 157 -1.23 6.68 15.78
CA GLU A 157 -1.99 5.50 16.25
C GLU A 157 -3.33 5.33 15.55
N ARG A 158 -3.86 6.44 14.99
CA ARG A 158 -5.08 6.49 14.18
C ARG A 158 -5.04 5.67 12.89
N PHE A 159 -3.86 5.41 12.35
CA PHE A 159 -3.69 4.79 11.03
C PHE A 159 -2.90 3.48 11.05
N PHE A 160 -2.62 2.93 12.23
CA PHE A 160 -1.94 1.65 12.34
C PHE A 160 -2.91 0.50 12.08
N GLY A 161 -2.50 -0.44 11.22
CA GLY A 161 -3.11 -1.76 11.21
C GLY A 161 -2.74 -2.49 12.49
N ASP A 162 -3.60 -2.43 13.51
CA ASP A 162 -3.49 -3.25 14.70
C ASP A 162 -4.31 -4.54 14.54
N PHE A 163 -3.74 -5.65 15.00
CA PHE A 163 -4.37 -6.97 15.04
C PHE A 163 -4.89 -7.33 16.45
N GLY A 164 -4.83 -6.39 17.40
CA GLY A 164 -5.33 -6.50 18.77
C GLY A 164 -6.86 -6.59 18.88
N SER A 165 -7.34 -6.86 20.09
CA SER A 165 -8.76 -7.03 20.40
C SER A 165 -9.58 -5.80 19.96
N PRO A 166 -10.70 -5.98 19.23
CA PRO A 166 -11.49 -4.88 18.67
C PRO A 166 -12.17 -3.98 19.72
N PHE A 167 -12.08 -4.31 21.01
CA PHE A 167 -12.87 -3.73 22.09
C PHE A 167 -12.20 -2.57 22.86
N GLU A 168 -10.92 -2.24 22.61
CA GLU A 168 -10.24 -1.20 23.40
C GLU A 168 -10.00 0.14 22.66
N LEU A 169 -10.33 0.24 21.37
CA LEU A 169 -10.03 1.44 20.57
C LEU A 169 -11.28 2.05 19.95
N ASP A 170 -12.14 2.59 20.81
CA ASP A 170 -13.30 3.38 20.42
C ASP A 170 -12.91 4.82 20.02
N LYS A 171 -13.50 5.29 18.91
CA LYS A 171 -13.57 6.66 18.37
C LYS A 171 -12.33 7.33 17.77
N ILE A 172 -11.09 6.93 18.11
CA ILE A 172 -9.89 7.67 17.65
C ILE A 172 -9.26 7.06 16.39
N MET A 173 -9.52 5.79 16.09
CA MET A 173 -8.87 5.06 15.01
C MET A 173 -9.60 5.22 13.67
N VAL A 174 -8.87 5.63 12.63
CA VAL A 174 -9.40 5.81 11.27
C VAL A 174 -9.35 4.51 10.49
N ILE A 175 -8.24 3.76 10.57
CA ILE A 175 -8.02 2.49 9.86
C ILE A 175 -7.77 1.36 10.86
N PHE A 176 -8.49 0.24 10.75
CA PHE A 176 -8.30 -0.96 11.55
C PHE A 176 -8.03 -2.19 10.66
N SER A 177 -7.15 -3.13 11.04
CA SER A 177 -6.84 -4.31 10.23
C SER A 177 -7.42 -5.60 10.84
N ARG A 178 -8.22 -6.34 10.09
CA ARG A 178 -8.79 -7.63 10.51
C ARG A 178 -7.83 -8.78 10.18
N ARG A 179 -7.38 -9.49 11.21
CA ARG A 179 -6.35 -10.54 11.12
C ARG A 179 -6.76 -11.81 10.33
N TRP A 180 -8.05 -12.03 10.06
CA TRP A 180 -8.58 -13.35 9.66
C TRP A 180 -9.45 -13.39 8.40
N HIS A 181 -9.61 -12.28 7.66
CA HIS A 181 -10.51 -12.22 6.50
C HIS A 181 -9.82 -12.09 5.14
N CYS A 182 -8.49 -11.98 5.10
CA CYS A 182 -7.72 -12.16 3.86
C CYS A 182 -6.82 -13.38 4.04
N PRO A 183 -7.09 -14.51 3.34
CA PRO A 183 -6.10 -15.57 3.26
C PRO A 183 -4.84 -14.99 2.61
N LYS A 184 -3.70 -15.15 3.29
CA LYS A 184 -2.37 -14.84 2.76
C LYS A 184 -1.96 -15.89 1.74
#